data_AF-A0A1V2Q239-F1
#
_entry.id   AF-A0A1V2Q239-F1
#
_cell.length_a   1.000
_cell.length_b   1.000
_cell.length_c   1.000
_cell.angle_alpha   90.00
_cell.angle_beta   90.00
_cell.angle_gamma   90.00
#
_symmetry.space_group_name_H-M   'P 1'
#
loop_
_entity.id
_entity.type
_entity.pdbx_description
1 polymer ?
#
loop_
_entity_poly.entity_id
_entity_poly.type
_entity_poly.pdbx_seq_one_letter_code
_entity_poly.pdbx_strand_id
1 'polypeptide(L)'
;MTPPLLVVDAANVVGSVPDGWWRDRAGAATRLRDNLVEVAENGLPTLPGPLEVVLVVEGKARHVESIPGVRVVSAPGSGDDTIVDVVRTNTPDRPCTVITADRALRHRVQALNAAVLGPRTVPR
;
A
#
# COMPACT_ATOMS: atom_id res chain seq x y z
N MET A 1 -17.75 12.29 -5.65
CA MET A 1 -16.40 12.67 -5.18
C MET A 1 -15.52 11.42 -5.23
N THR A 2 -14.30 11.52 -5.72
CA THR A 2 -13.37 10.37 -5.74
C THR A 2 -12.88 10.10 -4.31
N PRO A 3 -12.96 8.86 -3.79
CA PRO A 3 -12.53 8.55 -2.43
C PRO A 3 -11.03 8.84 -2.27
N PRO A 4 -10.50 9.15 -1.07
CA PRO A 4 -9.06 9.26 -0.85
C PRO A 4 -8.31 7.99 -1.29
N LEU A 5 -7.08 8.16 -1.76
CA LEU A 5 -6.22 7.06 -2.20
C LEU A 5 -5.30 6.62 -1.06
N LEU A 6 -5.28 5.31 -0.76
CA LEU A 6 -4.31 4.69 0.13
C LEU A 6 -3.40 3.75 -0.68
N VAL A 7 -2.11 4.05 -0.73
CA VAL A 7 -1.10 3.20 -1.38
C VAL A 7 -0.32 2.46 -0.31
N VAL A 8 -0.25 1.14 -0.40
CA VAL A 8 0.40 0.28 0.59
C VAL A 8 1.62 -0.40 -0.01
N ASP A 9 2.76 -0.19 0.62
CA ASP A 9 4.00 -0.92 0.33
C ASP A 9 3.93 -2.32 0.96
N ALA A 10 3.64 -3.34 0.15
CA ALA A 10 3.45 -4.69 0.68
C ALA A 10 4.72 -5.24 1.32
N ALA A 11 5.89 -5.02 0.71
CA ALA A 11 7.15 -5.57 1.20
C ALA A 11 7.53 -4.94 2.54
N ASN A 12 7.36 -3.62 2.68
CA ASN A 12 7.63 -2.91 3.92
C ASN A 12 6.63 -3.27 5.04
N VAL A 13 5.34 -3.40 4.71
CA VAL A 13 4.31 -3.78 5.70
C VAL A 13 4.49 -5.21 6.19
N VAL A 14 4.64 -6.17 5.27
CA VAL A 14 4.90 -7.57 5.62
C VAL A 14 6.21 -7.69 6.39
N GLY A 15 7.25 -6.99 5.95
CA GLY A 15 8.57 -7.02 6.57
C GLY A 15 8.66 -6.35 7.95
N SER A 16 7.65 -5.57 8.35
CA SER A 16 7.67 -4.80 9.60
C SER A 16 7.54 -5.63 10.88
N VAL A 17 7.13 -6.90 10.78
CA VAL A 17 7.03 -7.83 11.92
C VAL A 17 7.62 -9.20 11.53
N PRO A 18 8.45 -9.81 12.39
CA PRO A 18 9.11 -11.08 12.10
C PRO A 18 8.19 -12.29 12.38
N ASP A 19 7.12 -12.45 11.59
CA ASP A 19 6.11 -13.51 11.75
C ASP A 19 6.35 -14.76 10.87
N GLY A 20 7.51 -14.86 10.21
CA GLY A 20 7.83 -15.99 9.33
C GLY A 20 7.56 -15.75 7.84
N TRP A 21 7.14 -14.55 7.44
CA TRP A 21 6.82 -14.18 6.05
C TRP A 21 7.87 -14.58 5.01
N TRP A 22 9.15 -14.68 5.38
CA TRP A 22 10.23 -15.05 4.46
C TRP A 22 10.07 -16.46 3.88
N ARG A 23 9.33 -17.34 4.55
CA ARG A 23 9.02 -18.71 4.08
C ARG A 23 7.99 -18.72 2.97
N ASP A 24 7.04 -17.79 3.00
CA ASP A 24 5.95 -17.67 2.04
C ASP A 24 5.59 -16.18 1.84
N ARG A 25 6.33 -15.54 0.94
CA ARG A 25 6.15 -14.11 0.64
C ARG A 25 4.82 -13.84 -0.06
N ALA A 26 4.40 -14.74 -0.94
CA ALA A 26 3.15 -14.58 -1.68
C ALA A 26 1.96 -14.71 -0.72
N GLY A 27 1.91 -15.74 0.11
CA GLY A 27 0.84 -15.89 1.09
C GLY A 27 0.80 -14.77 2.13
N ALA A 28 1.97 -14.22 2.53
CA ALA A 28 1.99 -13.05 3.42
C ALA A 28 1.38 -11.80 2.77
N ALA A 29 1.71 -11.53 1.50
CA ALA A 29 1.11 -10.42 0.76
C ALA A 29 -0.39 -10.64 0.47
N THR A 30 -0.81 -11.89 0.21
CA THR A 30 -2.23 -12.25 0.07
C THR A 30 -3.01 -11.97 1.35
N ARG A 31 -2.50 -12.39 2.52
CA ARG A 31 -3.16 -12.11 3.81
C ARG A 31 -3.28 -10.60 4.07
N LEU A 32 -2.22 -9.84 3.79
CA LEU A 32 -2.26 -8.39 3.87
C LEU A 32 -3.34 -7.80 2.95
N ARG A 33 -3.41 -8.23 1.68
CA ARG A 33 -4.44 -7.80 0.72
C ARG A 33 -5.84 -8.03 1.28
N ASP A 34 -6.10 -9.22 1.82
CA ASP A 34 -7.42 -9.59 2.30
C ASP A 34 -7.83 -8.74 3.52
N ASN A 35 -6.90 -8.43 4.42
CA ASN A 35 -7.14 -7.55 5.56
C ASN A 35 -7.34 -6.07 5.18
N LEU A 36 -6.82 -5.65 4.02
CA LEU A 36 -7.02 -4.30 3.51
C LEU A 36 -8.44 -4.05 2.96
N VAL A 37 -9.26 -5.09 2.77
CA VAL A 37 -10.66 -4.93 2.36
C VAL A 37 -11.45 -4.14 3.41
N GLU A 38 -11.28 -4.48 4.69
CA GLU A 38 -11.93 -3.76 5.80
C GLU A 38 -11.44 -2.31 5.89
N VAL A 39 -10.16 -2.07 5.58
CA VAL A 39 -9.57 -0.72 5.51
C VAL A 39 -10.15 0.08 4.33
N ALA A 40 -10.41 -0.56 3.20
CA ALA A 40 -11.04 0.10 2.06
C ALA A 40 -12.45 0.58 2.40
N GLU A 41 -13.21 -0.22 3.16
CA GLU A 41 -14.58 0.10 3.55
C GLU A 41 -14.65 1.14 4.68
N ASN A 42 -13.89 0.92 5.76
CA ASN A 42 -14.03 1.67 7.01
C ASN A 42 -12.95 2.75 7.20
N GLY A 43 -11.84 2.65 6.46
CA GLY A 43 -10.67 3.50 6.63
C GLY A 43 -9.78 3.08 7.81
N LEU A 44 -8.96 4.02 8.26
CA LEU A 44 -8.07 3.92 9.41
C LEU A 44 -8.45 5.00 10.45
N PRO A 45 -8.02 4.87 11.72
CA PRO A 45 -8.35 5.85 12.76
C PRO A 45 -8.01 7.31 12.41
N THR A 46 -6.96 7.54 11.62
CA THR A 46 -6.53 8.88 11.17
C THR A 46 -6.88 9.16 9.70
N LEU A 47 -7.56 8.25 9.02
CA LEU A 47 -7.91 8.36 7.60
C LEU A 47 -9.29 7.72 7.37
N PRO A 48 -10.40 8.47 7.52
CA PRO A 48 -11.74 7.91 7.47
C PRO A 48 -12.07 7.36 6.07
N GLY A 49 -12.77 6.23 6.03
CA GLY A 49 -13.24 5.61 4.79
C GLY A 49 -14.49 6.25 4.19
N PRO A 50 -14.90 5.80 2.99
CA PRO A 50 -14.27 4.74 2.21
C PRO A 50 -12.99 5.20 1.50
N LEU A 51 -12.04 4.28 1.33
CA LEU A 51 -10.75 4.50 0.66
C LEU A 51 -10.66 3.66 -0.61
N GLU A 52 -10.02 4.21 -1.65
CA GLU A 52 -9.50 3.36 -2.72
C GLU A 52 -8.12 2.85 -2.28
N VAL A 53 -7.96 1.54 -2.20
CA VAL A 53 -6.72 0.92 -1.74
C VAL A 53 -5.95 0.33 -2.91
N VAL A 54 -4.66 0.68 -2.98
CA VAL A 54 -3.69 0.13 -3.92
C VAL A 54 -2.58 -0.55 -3.15
N LEU A 55 -2.47 -1.87 -3.28
CA LEU A 55 -1.37 -2.65 -2.73
C LEU A 55 -0.29 -2.83 -3.80
N VAL A 56 0.92 -2.34 -3.54
CA VAL A 56 2.06 -2.55 -4.45
C VAL A 56 2.87 -3.75 -3.97
N VAL A 57 3.01 -4.75 -4.84
CA VAL A 57 3.75 -5.99 -4.58
C VAL A 57 4.95 -6.11 -5.51
N GLU A 58 6.00 -6.80 -5.06
CA GLU A 58 7.22 -6.99 -5.85
C GLU A 58 7.78 -8.42 -5.74
N GLY A 59 8.72 -8.76 -6.63
CA GLY A 59 9.50 -9.98 -6.55
C GLY A 59 8.67 -11.27 -6.51
N LYS A 60 8.78 -12.03 -5.42
CA LYS A 60 8.08 -13.32 -5.25
C LYS A 60 6.58 -13.17 -4.97
N ALA A 61 6.12 -11.98 -4.61
CA ALA A 61 4.70 -11.69 -4.36
C ALA A 61 3.97 -11.12 -5.60
N ARG A 62 4.67 -10.94 -6.74
CA ARG A 62 4.11 -10.32 -7.95
C ARG A 62 2.89 -11.01 -8.58
N HIS A 63 2.57 -12.23 -8.15
CA HIS A 63 1.43 -13.01 -8.63
C HIS A 63 0.19 -12.86 -7.75
N VAL A 64 0.25 -12.04 -6.70
CA VAL A 64 -0.94 -11.72 -5.90
C VAL A 64 -1.90 -10.92 -6.77
N GLU A 65 -3.13 -11.40 -6.91
CA GLU A 65 -4.15 -10.78 -7.75
C GLU A 65 -4.97 -9.74 -6.99
N SER A 66 -5.61 -8.83 -7.73
CA SER A 66 -6.58 -7.89 -7.17
C SER A 66 -7.86 -8.61 -6.74
N ILE A 67 -8.58 -8.02 -5.78
CA ILE A 67 -9.90 -8.46 -5.34
C ILE A 67 -10.83 -7.24 -5.22
N PRO A 68 -12.16 -7.43 -5.13
CA PRO A 68 -13.05 -6.32 -4.80
C PRO A 68 -12.59 -5.58 -3.53
N GLY A 69 -12.49 -4.25 -3.60
CA GLY A 69 -12.01 -3.38 -2.52
C GLY A 69 -10.50 -3.09 -2.53
N VAL A 70 -9.67 -3.96 -3.13
CA VAL A 70 -8.20 -3.78 -3.12
C VAL A 70 -7.60 -4.04 -4.50
N ARG A 71 -7.08 -2.99 -5.12
CA ARG A 71 -6.31 -3.08 -6.37
C ARG A 71 -4.87 -3.46 -6.08
N VAL A 72 -4.35 -4.50 -6.72
CA VAL A 72 -2.95 -4.91 -6.61
C VAL A 72 -2.18 -4.45 -7.84
N VAL A 73 -1.01 -3.87 -7.63
CA VAL A 73 -0.07 -3.46 -8.70
C VAL A 73 1.25 -4.19 -8.49
N SER A 74 1.63 -5.00 -9.46
CA SER A 74 2.91 -5.70 -9.45
C SER A 74 4.02 -4.83 -10.02
N ALA A 75 5.02 -4.52 -9.20
CA ALA A 75 6.22 -3.82 -9.60
C ALA A 75 7.08 -4.72 -10.51
N PRO A 76 7.39 -4.31 -11.76
CA PRO A 76 8.28 -5.06 -12.63
C PRO A 76 9.75 -4.98 -12.16
N GLY A 77 10.08 -3.93 -11.42
CA GLY A 77 11.39 -3.70 -10.79
C GLY A 77 11.21 -3.39 -9.30
N SER A 78 11.49 -2.15 -8.91
CA SER A 78 11.36 -1.68 -7.52
C SER A 78 9.91 -1.34 -7.16
N GLY A 79 9.47 -1.81 -5.98
CA GLY A 79 8.23 -1.37 -5.36
C GLY A 79 8.16 0.14 -5.17
N ASP A 80 9.25 0.78 -4.70
CA ASP A 80 9.33 2.22 -4.47
C ASP A 80 9.03 3.04 -5.72
N ASP A 81 9.63 2.67 -6.85
CA ASP A 81 9.42 3.37 -8.12
C ASP A 81 7.97 3.24 -8.58
N THR A 82 7.41 2.04 -8.43
CA THR A 82 6.00 1.77 -8.76
C THR A 82 5.05 2.56 -7.85
N ILE A 83 5.35 2.69 -6.55
CA ILE A 83 4.57 3.52 -5.62
C ILE A 83 4.64 4.98 -6.04
N VAL A 84 5.82 5.50 -6.37
CA VAL A 84 5.98 6.88 -6.84
C VAL A 84 5.18 7.13 -8.11
N ASP A 85 5.14 6.17 -9.04
CA ASP A 85 4.35 6.28 -10.26
C ASP A 85 2.83 6.24 -9.98
N VAL A 86 2.37 5.41 -9.05
CA VAL A 86 0.97 5.41 -8.60
C VAL A 86 0.60 6.76 -7.97
N VAL A 87 1.46 7.31 -7.13
CA VAL A 87 1.23 8.63 -6.49
C VAL A 87 1.25 9.74 -7.54
N ARG A 88 2.17 9.69 -8.51
CA ARG A 88 2.29 10.70 -9.59
C ARG A 88 1.09 10.73 -10.52
N THR A 89 0.51 9.56 -10.78
CA THR A 89 -0.68 9.42 -11.66
C THR A 89 -1.99 9.74 -10.93
N ASN A 90 -1.93 9.96 -9.62
CA ASN A 90 -3.08 10.42 -8.84
C ASN A 90 -3.53 11.82 -9.27
N THR A 91 -4.83 12.10 -9.10
CA THR A 91 -5.39 13.42 -9.40
C THR A 91 -4.90 14.45 -8.37
N PRO A 92 -4.48 15.68 -8.77
CA PRO A 92 -3.90 16.66 -7.85
C PRO A 92 -4.75 16.97 -6.60
N ASP A 93 -6.07 17.04 -6.75
CA ASP A 93 -6.98 17.39 -5.64
C ASP A 93 -7.45 16.18 -4.82
N ARG A 94 -6.99 14.97 -5.16
CA ARG A 94 -7.38 13.74 -4.46
C ARG A 94 -6.38 13.44 -3.34
N PRO A 95 -6.79 13.45 -2.06
CA PRO A 95 -5.88 13.12 -0.96
C PRO A 95 -5.27 11.73 -1.17
N CYS A 96 -3.95 11.64 -0.99
CA CYS A 96 -3.19 10.41 -1.14
C CYS A 96 -2.35 10.16 0.11
N THR A 97 -2.42 8.94 0.65
CA THR A 97 -1.59 8.50 1.77
C THR A 97 -0.81 7.24 1.38
N VAL A 98 0.48 7.20 1.70
CA VAL A 98 1.34 6.03 1.48
C VAL A 98 1.66 5.37 2.82
N ILE A 99 1.51 4.06 2.92
CA ILE A 99 1.94 3.25 4.06
C ILE A 99 3.35 2.74 3.78
N THR A 100 4.35 3.30 4.47
CA THR A 100 5.73 2.82 4.43
C THR A 100 6.54 3.36 5.61
N ALA A 101 7.58 2.63 6.02
CA ALA A 101 8.62 3.11 6.91
C ALA A 101 9.91 3.52 6.18
N ASP A 102 9.99 3.32 4.85
CA ASP A 102 11.18 3.68 4.08
C ASP A 102 11.32 5.22 4.00
N ARG A 103 12.48 5.72 4.44
CA ARG A 103 12.75 7.16 4.51
C ARG A 103 12.95 7.76 3.13
N ALA A 104 13.64 7.06 2.23
CA ALA A 104 13.89 7.55 0.88
C ALA A 104 12.58 7.62 0.09
N LEU A 105 11.75 6.57 0.15
CA LEU A 105 10.42 6.56 -0.46
C LEU A 105 9.53 7.67 0.13
N ARG A 106 9.52 7.83 1.47
CA ARG A 106 8.79 8.91 2.14
C ARG A 106 9.12 10.28 1.56
N HIS A 107 10.40 10.61 1.40
CA HIS A 107 10.81 11.89 0.83
C HIS A 107 10.29 12.05 -0.61
N ARG A 108 10.37 10.99 -1.42
CA ARG A 108 9.93 11.01 -2.83
C ARG A 108 8.42 11.24 -2.97
N VAL A 109 7.60 10.57 -2.17
CA VAL A 109 6.13 10.69 -2.27
C VAL A 109 5.59 11.98 -1.63
N GLN A 110 6.26 12.49 -0.58
CA GLN A 110 5.91 13.79 0.01
C GLN A 110 6.19 14.94 -0.95
N ALA A 111 7.21 14.85 -1.81
CA ALA A 111 7.44 15.81 -2.88
C ALA A 111 6.31 15.83 -3.93
N LEU A 112 5.45 14.81 -3.94
CA LEU A 112 4.24 14.71 -4.76
C LEU A 112 2.97 15.01 -3.95
N ASN A 113 3.10 15.66 -2.79
CA ASN A 113 2.00 16.01 -1.86
C ASN A 113 1.26 14.81 -1.24
N ALA A 114 1.85 13.61 -1.23
CA ALA A 114 1.27 12.49 -0.50
C ALA A 114 1.61 12.56 1.01
N ALA A 115 0.63 12.23 1.85
CA ALA A 115 0.85 11.96 3.26
C ALA A 115 1.50 10.58 3.45
N VAL A 116 2.13 10.35 4.60
CA VAL A 116 2.77 9.06 4.92
C VAL A 116 2.39 8.61 6.31
N LEU A 117 2.00 7.34 6.43
CA LEU A 117 1.77 6.65 7.70
C LEU A 117 2.67 5.42 7.79
N GLY A 118 2.94 4.97 9.01
CA GLY A 118 3.84 3.85 9.26
C GLY A 118 3.16 2.48 9.04
N PRO A 119 3.92 1.41 8.80
CA PRO A 119 3.40 0.06 8.54
C PRO A 119 2.44 -0.50 9.58
N ARG A 120 2.58 -0.09 10.84
CA ARG A 120 1.76 -0.56 11.96
C ARG A 120 0.37 0.07 12.00
N THR A 121 0.06 1.01 11.11
CA THR A 121 -1.27 1.61 11.05
C THR A 121 -2.28 0.76 10.30
N VAL A 122 -1.84 -0.22 9.50
CA VAL A 122 -2.74 -1.15 8.79
C VAL A 122 -2.79 -2.50 9.51
N PRO A 123 -3.96 -3.16 9.56
CA PRO A 123 -4.08 -4.55 10.00
C PRO A 123 -3.35 -5.47 9.01
N ARG A 124 -2.84 -6.60 9.50
CA ARG A 124 -2.02 -7.56 8.72
C ARG A 124 -2.57 -8.95 8.80
#